data_AF-H0HSF0-F1
#
_entry.id   AF-H0HSF0-F1
#
_cell.length_a   1.000
_cell.length_b   1.000
_cell.length_c   1.000
_cell.angle_alpha   90.00
_cell.angle_beta   90.00
_cell.angle_gamma   90.00
#
_symmetry.space_group_name_H-M   'P 1'
#
loop_
_entity.id
_entity.type
_entity.pdbx_description
1 polymer ?
#
loop_
_entity_poly.entity_id
_entity_poly.type
_entity_poly.pdbx_seq_one_letter_code
_entity_poly.pdbx_strand_id
1 'polypeptide(L)'
;MPNLKPIPLVFWKSASGRNPTGGFDARAPALQGIVIMSKENKHLGSSFESWLDEKEIREEVTAAAVKAVIAHQLAEEMKKKRITKKRMAELMKTSRAQVDRLLGPDSGSATIESLQRAARIVGRDISLQLV
;
A
#
# COMPACT_ATOMS: atom_id res chain seq x y z
N MET A 1 27.91 6.96 -26.54
CA MET A 1 27.41 8.24 -25.98
C MET A 1 26.32 8.76 -26.91
N PRO A 2 25.12 9.08 -26.40
CA PRO A 2 23.93 9.37 -27.21
C PRO A 2 23.96 10.79 -27.81
N ASN A 3 23.47 10.86 -29.04
CA ASN A 3 23.40 12.04 -29.88
C ASN A 3 22.12 12.83 -29.55
N LEU A 4 22.23 13.94 -28.79
CA LEU A 4 21.11 14.84 -28.51
C LEU A 4 20.84 15.72 -29.73
N LYS A 5 19.64 15.58 -30.32
CA LYS A 5 19.11 16.52 -31.31
C LYS A 5 18.45 17.72 -30.61
N PRO A 6 18.52 18.94 -31.19
CA PRO A 6 18.10 20.16 -30.53
C PRO A 6 16.57 20.28 -30.40
N ILE A 7 16.12 20.84 -29.26
CA ILE A 7 14.73 21.13 -28.92
C ILE A 7 14.35 22.48 -29.56
N PRO A 8 13.28 22.60 -30.36
CA PRO A 8 12.84 23.89 -30.85
C PRO A 8 12.13 24.69 -29.75
N LEU A 9 12.61 25.92 -29.56
CA LEU A 9 12.09 26.92 -28.64
C LEU A 9 10.77 27.48 -29.19
N VAL A 10 9.62 26.89 -28.81
CA VAL A 10 8.31 27.45 -29.20
C VAL A 10 7.83 28.43 -28.13
N PHE A 11 8.14 29.68 -28.45
CA PHE A 11 7.76 30.96 -27.89
C PHE A 11 6.23 31.08 -27.66
N TRP A 12 5.80 31.10 -26.40
CA TRP A 12 4.42 31.46 -26.03
C TRP A 12 4.31 32.98 -25.94
N LYS A 13 3.62 33.60 -26.90
CA LYS A 13 3.15 34.99 -26.79
C LYS A 13 1.64 35.05 -27.00
N SER A 14 0.98 35.47 -25.93
CA SER A 14 -0.42 35.86 -25.84
C SER A 14 -0.79 36.95 -26.84
N ALA A 15 -1.89 36.75 -27.57
CA ALA A 15 -2.72 37.82 -28.11
C ALA A 15 -4.14 37.28 -28.38
N SER A 16 -5.09 37.92 -27.70
CA SER A 16 -6.54 37.82 -27.83
C SER A 16 -7.06 37.99 -29.26
N GLY A 17 -8.08 37.20 -29.64
CA GLY A 17 -8.87 37.50 -30.83
C GLY A 17 -9.94 36.44 -31.13
N ARG A 18 -11.19 36.78 -30.80
CA ARG A 18 -12.47 36.31 -31.36
C ARG A 18 -12.57 34.90 -31.98
N ASN A 19 -13.45 34.11 -31.40
CA ASN A 19 -14.12 32.96 -32.02
C ASN A 19 -15.15 33.45 -33.07
N PRO A 20 -15.10 32.92 -34.31
CA PRO A 20 -16.31 32.72 -35.09
C PRO A 20 -16.51 31.23 -35.42
N THR A 21 -17.75 30.82 -35.17
CA THR A 21 -18.40 29.56 -35.55
C THR A 21 -18.08 29.04 -36.94
N GLY A 22 -17.83 27.74 -37.06
CA GLY A 22 -17.82 27.01 -38.33
C GLY A 22 -17.31 25.59 -38.13
N GLY A 23 -18.20 24.61 -38.22
CA GLY A 23 -17.92 23.20 -37.97
C GLY A 23 -16.85 22.61 -38.88
N PHE A 24 -16.07 21.69 -38.32
CA PHE A 24 -15.41 20.63 -39.06
C PHE A 24 -15.82 19.30 -38.43
N ASP A 25 -16.70 18.61 -39.15
CA ASP A 25 -17.05 17.23 -38.91
C ASP A 25 -15.85 16.30 -39.06
N ALA A 26 -15.91 15.22 -38.29
CA ALA A 26 -15.41 13.89 -38.59
C ALA A 26 -13.90 13.73 -38.84
N ARG A 27 -13.23 13.25 -37.78
CA ARG A 27 -12.50 11.96 -37.72
C ARG A 27 -11.25 12.09 -36.86
N ALA A 28 -11.44 12.19 -35.53
CA ALA A 28 -10.38 11.80 -34.61
C ALA A 28 -10.26 10.27 -34.69
N PRO A 29 -9.10 9.69 -35.06
CA PRO A 29 -8.92 8.25 -34.94
C PRO A 29 -8.99 7.91 -33.45
N ALA A 30 -9.90 7.00 -33.11
CA ALA A 30 -9.96 6.39 -31.79
C ALA A 30 -8.56 5.91 -31.43
N LEU A 31 -8.00 6.45 -30.35
CA LEU A 31 -6.84 5.89 -29.68
C LEU A 31 -7.30 4.53 -29.13
N GLN A 32 -7.30 3.52 -30.00
CA GLN A 32 -7.38 2.13 -29.62
C GLN A 32 -6.29 1.92 -28.58
N GLY A 33 -6.74 1.62 -27.37
CA GLY A 33 -5.89 1.45 -26.22
C GLY A 33 -4.70 0.59 -26.59
N ILE A 34 -3.51 1.02 -26.17
CA ILE A 34 -2.36 0.13 -26.09
C ILE A 34 -2.76 -0.91 -25.04
N VAL A 35 -3.45 -1.96 -25.47
CA VAL A 35 -3.50 -3.20 -24.72
C VAL A 35 -2.08 -3.71 -24.79
N ILE A 36 -1.31 -3.46 -23.74
CA ILE A 36 -0.02 -4.10 -23.57
C ILE A 36 -0.33 -5.60 -23.49
N MET A 37 -0.21 -6.30 -24.63
CA MET A 37 -0.14 -7.75 -24.65
C MET A 37 1.17 -8.12 -23.96
N SER A 38 1.09 -8.33 -22.65
CA SER A 38 2.13 -8.94 -21.86
C SER A 38 2.38 -10.33 -22.45
N LYS A 39 3.49 -10.47 -23.19
CA LYS A 39 3.95 -11.77 -23.70
C LYS A 39 4.03 -12.74 -22.52
N GLU A 40 3.17 -13.75 -22.50
CA GLU A 40 3.18 -14.76 -21.44
C GLU A 40 4.56 -15.43 -21.41
N ASN A 41 5.27 -15.21 -20.31
CA ASN A 41 6.58 -15.80 -20.11
C ASN A 41 6.36 -17.25 -19.70
N LYS A 42 6.77 -18.20 -20.55
CA LYS A 42 6.61 -19.65 -20.31
C LYS A 42 7.23 -20.17 -19.01
N HIS A 43 8.08 -19.37 -18.37
CA HIS A 43 8.72 -19.68 -17.08
C HIS A 43 8.04 -19.03 -15.88
N LEU A 44 7.03 -18.16 -16.09
CA LEU A 44 6.18 -17.67 -15.01
C LEU A 44 5.12 -18.74 -14.74
N GLY A 45 5.17 -19.31 -13.53
CA GLY A 45 4.13 -20.21 -13.04
C GLY A 45 2.85 -19.45 -12.67
N SER A 46 1.93 -20.14 -11.98
CA SER A 46 0.75 -19.53 -11.37
C SER A 46 1.13 -18.41 -10.38
N SER A 47 0.19 -17.52 -10.09
CA SER A 47 0.43 -16.46 -9.10
C SER A 47 0.57 -17.04 -7.69
N PHE A 48 1.18 -16.26 -6.79
CA PHE A 48 1.31 -16.67 -5.38
C PHE A 48 -0.06 -16.89 -4.73
N GLU A 49 -1.04 -16.04 -5.06
CA GLU A 49 -2.43 -16.16 -4.59
C GLU A 49 -3.07 -17.45 -5.07
N SER A 50 -2.89 -17.81 -6.35
CA SER A 50 -3.39 -19.07 -6.90
C SER A 50 -2.75 -20.27 -6.22
N TRP A 51 -1.47 -20.19 -5.86
CA TRP A 51 -0.80 -21.23 -5.09
C TRP A 51 -1.34 -21.32 -3.66
N LEU A 52 -1.61 -20.18 -3.00
CA LEU A 52 -2.23 -20.16 -1.66
C LEU A 52 -3.65 -20.74 -1.67
N ASP A 53 -4.42 -20.47 -2.73
CA ASP A 53 -5.75 -21.04 -2.95
C ASP A 53 -5.68 -22.55 -3.16
N GLU A 54 -4.74 -23.04 -4.00
CA GLU A 54 -4.49 -24.48 -4.19
C GLU A 54 -4.11 -25.19 -2.90
N LYS A 55 -3.42 -24.50 -2.00
CA LYS A 55 -3.04 -25.02 -0.68
C LYS A 55 -4.11 -24.86 0.40
N GLU A 56 -5.23 -24.20 0.10
CA GLU A 56 -6.30 -23.90 1.07
C GLU A 56 -5.82 -23.11 2.32
N ILE A 57 -4.70 -22.38 2.20
CA ILE A 57 -4.09 -21.61 3.32
C ILE A 57 -4.21 -20.09 3.16
N ARG A 58 -4.88 -19.61 2.10
CA ARG A 58 -4.94 -18.18 1.79
C ARG A 58 -5.49 -17.34 2.95
N GLU A 59 -6.55 -17.80 3.61
CA GLU A 59 -7.17 -17.07 4.71
C GLU A 59 -6.21 -16.92 5.90
N GLU A 60 -5.57 -18.02 6.31
CA GLU A 60 -4.59 -18.03 7.39
C GLU A 60 -3.39 -17.12 7.09
N VAL A 61 -2.82 -17.24 5.89
CA VAL A 61 -1.67 -16.43 5.46
C VAL A 61 -2.05 -14.95 5.38
N THR A 62 -3.24 -14.62 4.88
CA THR A 62 -3.72 -13.23 4.82
C THR A 62 -3.88 -12.64 6.22
N ALA A 63 -4.49 -13.39 7.15
CA ALA A 63 -4.64 -12.95 8.54
C ALA A 63 -3.27 -12.73 9.22
N ALA A 64 -2.33 -13.66 9.02
CA ALA A 64 -0.96 -13.55 9.53
C ALA A 64 -0.22 -12.34 8.94
N ALA A 65 -0.36 -12.10 7.63
CA ALA A 65 0.24 -10.97 6.95
C ALA A 65 -0.30 -9.63 7.47
N VAL A 66 -1.62 -9.49 7.64
CA VAL A 66 -2.24 -8.29 8.23
C VAL A 66 -1.69 -8.01 9.62
N LYS A 67 -1.63 -9.05 10.48
CA LYS A 67 -1.04 -8.92 11.82
C LYS A 67 0.42 -8.47 11.75
N ALA A 68 1.23 -9.08 10.89
CA ALA A 68 2.65 -8.76 10.76
C ALA A 68 2.88 -7.30 10.32
N VAL A 69 2.07 -6.81 9.38
CA VAL A 69 2.13 -5.41 8.94
C VAL A 69 1.80 -4.45 10.08
N ILE A 70 0.72 -4.71 10.84
CA ILE A 70 0.32 -3.86 11.98
C ILE A 70 1.40 -3.89 13.08
N ALA A 71 1.91 -5.07 13.42
CA ALA A 71 2.97 -5.25 14.42
C ALA A 71 4.24 -4.48 14.03
N HIS A 72 4.64 -4.57 12.75
CA HIS A 72 5.78 -3.83 12.22
C HIS A 72 5.58 -2.32 12.33
N GLN A 73 4.42 -1.81 11.91
CA GLN A 73 4.11 -0.37 12.01
C GLN A 73 4.11 0.12 13.47
N LEU A 74 3.54 -0.66 14.39
CA LEU A 74 3.54 -0.34 15.81
C LEU A 74 4.97 -0.30 16.37
N ALA A 75 5.80 -1.29 16.02
CA ALA A 75 7.19 -1.34 16.44
C ALA A 75 8.01 -0.14 15.91
N GLU A 76 7.79 0.27 14.67
CA GLU A 76 8.44 1.45 14.08
C GLU A 76 8.03 2.74 14.82
N GLU A 77 6.76 2.90 15.17
CA GLU A 77 6.31 4.06 15.95
C GLU A 77 6.85 4.06 17.39
N MET A 78 6.92 2.88 18.02
CA MET A 78 7.59 2.73 19.31
C MET A 78 9.05 3.17 19.24
N LYS A 79 9.78 2.78 18.17
CA LYS A 79 11.17 3.21 17.96
C LYS A 79 11.27 4.73 17.82
N LYS A 80 10.44 5.35 16.96
CA LYS A 80 10.41 6.81 16.77
C LYS A 80 10.16 7.56 18.07
N LYS A 81 9.27 7.04 18.92
CA LYS A 81 8.91 7.63 20.22
C LYS A 81 9.80 7.17 21.38
N ARG A 82 10.80 6.32 21.11
CA ARG A 82 11.70 5.73 22.12
C ARG A 82 10.94 4.98 23.23
N ILE A 83 9.82 4.36 22.89
CA ILE A 83 9.01 3.54 23.82
C ILE A 83 9.56 2.10 23.81
N THR A 84 10.07 1.65 24.94
CA THR A 84 10.51 0.26 25.09
C THR A 84 9.31 -0.68 25.29
N LYS A 85 9.48 -1.99 25.06
CA LYS A 85 8.44 -3.00 25.34
C LYS A 85 7.98 -2.98 26.80
N LYS A 86 8.92 -2.77 27.74
CA LYS A 86 8.60 -2.63 29.17
C LYS A 86 7.73 -1.40 29.41
N ARG A 87 8.12 -0.26 28.83
CA ARG A 87 7.35 0.99 28.98
C ARG A 87 5.96 0.87 28.33
N MET A 88 5.86 0.22 27.19
CA MET A 88 4.58 -0.07 26.55
C MET A 88 3.68 -0.91 27.47
N ALA A 89 4.23 -1.96 28.08
CA ALA A 89 3.47 -2.81 29.01
C ALA A 89 2.93 -2.02 30.21
N GLU A 90 3.75 -1.12 30.79
CA GLU A 90 3.33 -0.21 31.86
C GLU A 90 2.19 0.72 31.40
N LEU A 91 2.32 1.35 30.22
CA LEU A 91 1.32 2.26 29.66
C LEU A 91 0.00 1.54 29.34
N MET A 92 0.08 0.30 28.85
CA MET A 92 -1.07 -0.55 28.55
C MET A 92 -1.69 -1.21 29.79
N LYS A 93 -1.04 -1.10 30.97
CA LYS A 93 -1.39 -1.83 32.20
C LYS A 93 -1.50 -3.33 31.96
N THR A 94 -0.50 -3.90 31.31
CA THR A 94 -0.44 -5.32 30.96
C THR A 94 0.94 -5.91 31.17
N SER A 95 1.08 -7.23 30.98
CA SER A 95 2.36 -7.92 31.05
C SER A 95 3.21 -7.68 29.81
N ARG A 96 4.53 -7.75 29.95
CA ARG A 96 5.46 -7.72 28.81
C ARG A 96 5.14 -8.82 27.80
N ALA A 97 4.74 -10.01 28.25
CA ALA A 97 4.35 -11.12 27.39
C ALA A 97 3.15 -10.78 26.49
N GLN A 98 2.20 -9.99 26.98
CA GLN A 98 1.06 -9.54 26.17
C GLN A 98 1.47 -8.49 25.12
N VAL A 99 2.45 -7.63 25.44
CA VAL A 99 3.06 -6.74 24.43
C VAL A 99 3.86 -7.54 23.40
N ASP A 100 4.58 -8.57 23.82
CA ASP A 100 5.30 -9.45 22.90
C ASP A 100 4.33 -10.15 21.94
N ARG A 101 3.14 -10.58 22.39
CA ARG A 101 2.07 -11.11 21.51
C ARG A 101 1.59 -10.16 20.42
N LEU A 102 1.58 -8.86 20.71
CA LEU A 102 1.15 -7.83 19.76
C LEU A 102 2.22 -7.53 18.71
N LEU A 103 3.50 -7.60 19.10
CA LEU A 103 4.63 -7.21 18.27
C LEU A 103 5.29 -8.38 17.53
N GLY A 104 5.09 -9.61 18.01
CA GLY A 104 5.70 -10.79 17.41
C GLY A 104 4.84 -11.40 16.30
N PRO A 105 5.46 -11.85 15.20
CA PRO A 105 4.76 -12.52 14.11
C PRO A 105 4.10 -13.82 14.61
N ASP A 106 4.84 -14.63 15.37
CA ASP A 106 4.43 -15.98 15.79
C ASP A 106 3.76 -16.01 17.17
N SER A 107 3.66 -14.87 17.84
CA SER A 107 3.27 -14.81 19.24
C SER A 107 1.76 -14.68 19.38
N GLY A 108 1.06 -15.81 19.53
CA GLY A 108 -0.34 -15.93 19.98
C GLY A 108 -1.41 -15.09 19.26
N SER A 109 -2.65 -15.15 19.73
CA SER A 109 -3.73 -14.27 19.25
C SER A 109 -3.63 -12.90 19.95
N ALA A 110 -3.64 -11.85 19.14
CA ALA A 110 -3.82 -10.47 19.60
C ALA A 110 -5.28 -10.08 19.39
N THR A 111 -5.92 -9.52 20.41
CA THR A 111 -7.28 -8.99 20.25
C THR A 111 -7.25 -7.64 19.54
N ILE A 112 -8.30 -7.32 18.80
CA ILE A 112 -8.48 -6.00 18.15
C ILE A 112 -8.36 -4.88 19.19
N GLU A 113 -8.98 -5.06 20.35
CA GLU A 113 -8.93 -4.11 21.47
C GLU A 113 -7.48 -3.85 21.95
N SER A 114 -6.65 -4.90 22.01
CA SER A 114 -5.25 -4.78 22.43
C SER A 114 -4.43 -3.99 21.39
N LEU A 115 -4.65 -4.25 20.11
CA LEU A 115 -4.01 -3.51 19.01
C LEU A 115 -4.41 -2.04 19.03
N GLN A 116 -5.69 -1.74 19.22
CA GLN A 116 -6.20 -0.37 19.32
C GLN A 116 -5.59 0.37 20.52
N ARG A 117 -5.52 -0.25 21.70
CA ARG A 117 -4.87 0.36 22.87
C ARG A 117 -3.40 0.68 22.61
N ALA A 118 -2.66 -0.25 22.01
CA ALA A 118 -1.25 -0.02 21.69
C ALA A 118 -1.07 1.09 20.65
N ALA A 119 -1.91 1.12 19.61
CA ALA A 119 -1.92 2.18 18.60
C ALA A 119 -2.15 3.56 19.24
N ARG A 120 -3.13 3.70 20.14
CA ARG A 120 -3.42 4.96 20.83
C ARG A 120 -2.24 5.46 21.66
N ILE A 121 -1.53 4.56 22.35
CA ILE A 121 -0.33 4.93 23.12
C ILE A 121 0.77 5.49 22.22
N VAL A 122 0.94 4.94 21.01
CA VAL A 122 1.86 5.49 20.03
C VAL A 122 1.27 6.65 19.22
N GLY A 123 0.08 7.16 19.56
CA GLY A 123 -0.56 8.29 18.90
C GLY A 123 -1.08 7.97 17.49
N ARG A 124 -1.51 6.74 17.26
CA ARG A 124 -2.17 6.28 16.04
C ARG A 124 -3.55 5.68 16.36
N ASP A 125 -4.33 5.41 15.32
CA ASP A 125 -5.59 4.69 15.40
C ASP A 125 -5.61 3.54 14.36
N ILE A 126 -6.48 2.55 14.58
CA ILE A 126 -6.66 1.41 13.68
C ILE A 126 -8.11 1.48 13.16
N SER A 127 -8.23 1.59 11.84
CA SER A 127 -9.51 1.50 11.15
C SER A 127 -9.64 0.13 10.47
N LEU A 128 -10.79 -0.51 10.68
CA LEU A 128 -11.17 -1.78 10.07
C LEU A 128 -12.50 -1.57 9.35
N GLN A 129 -12.62 -2.11 8.15
CA GLN A 129 -13.84 -2.05 7.36
C GLN A 129 -14.27 -3.47 7.02
N LEU A 130 -15.56 -3.74 7.19
CA LEU A 130 -16.20 -4.94 6.66
C LEU A 130 -16.65 -4.60 5.23
N VAL A 131 -16.24 -5.41 4.25
CA VAL A 131 -16.54 -5.25 2.82
C VAL A 131 -17.49 -6.33 2.34
#